data_AF-A0A2M7QHV1-F1
#
_entry.id   AF-A0A2M7QHV1-F1
#
_cell.length_a   1.000
_cell.length_b   1.000
_cell.length_c   1.000
_cell.angle_alpha   90.00
_cell.angle_beta   90.00
_cell.angle_gamma   90.00
#
_symmetry.space_group_name_H-M   'P 1'
#
loop_
_entity.id
_entity.type
_entity.pdbx_description
1 polymer ?
#
loop_
_entity_poly.entity_id
_entity_poly.type
_entity_poly.pdbx_seq_one_letter_code
_entity_poly.pdbx_strand_id
1 'polypeptide(L)'
;MTDQNQTSTAIPADQYEKNKIMDQVALVSFVDDLIRDRKDPNVTDANMADIRATLLKKVNEEINIHMINCLTDKERIELDALLDKNPGDKELHEYFISKIPNLSVEIASVMLRFRAAYLLPLAQEQNQPENELSAISSGSSDSVQQAPSTETLNAKQNQINPLDDMRPAPVRPQEQSKPPENLPPAPVIGRRMN
;
A
#
# COMPACT_ATOMS: atom_id res chain seq x y z
N MET A 1 11.50 17.90 49.16
CA MET A 1 10.83 18.29 47.89
C MET A 1 11.84 17.99 46.80
N THR A 2 11.61 16.92 46.04
CA THR A 2 12.57 16.44 45.03
C THR A 2 11.84 16.44 43.69
N ASP A 3 11.97 17.53 42.96
CA ASP A 3 11.52 17.64 41.58
C ASP A 3 12.56 16.97 40.67
N GLN A 4 12.27 15.75 40.22
CA GLN A 4 13.03 15.12 39.14
C GLN A 4 12.46 15.58 37.81
N ASN A 5 13.21 16.47 37.18
CA ASN A 5 12.98 17.03 35.86
C ASN A 5 13.14 15.92 34.81
N GLN A 6 12.02 15.44 34.26
CA GLN A 6 12.01 14.51 33.13
C GLN A 6 12.54 15.24 31.90
N THR A 7 13.76 14.90 31.51
CA THR A 7 14.37 15.37 30.27
C THR A 7 13.75 14.59 29.11
N SER A 8 12.67 15.15 28.55
CA SER A 8 12.20 14.79 27.21
C SER A 8 13.35 15.00 26.22
N THR A 9 13.95 13.89 25.80
CA THR A 9 15.02 13.88 24.81
C THR A 9 14.37 14.18 23.47
N ALA A 10 14.35 15.46 23.08
CA ALA A 10 13.96 15.88 21.76
C ALA A 10 14.94 15.29 20.74
N ILE A 11 14.46 14.35 19.92
CA ILE A 11 15.24 13.74 18.85
C ILE A 11 15.54 14.85 17.80
N PRO A 12 16.81 15.06 17.41
CA PRO A 12 17.18 16.10 16.46
C PRO A 12 16.53 15.86 15.09
N ALA A 13 16.00 16.93 14.49
CA ALA A 13 15.22 16.91 13.25
C ALA A 13 15.94 16.29 12.03
N ASP A 14 17.27 16.18 12.06
CA ASP A 14 18.07 15.54 11.00
C ASP A 14 17.95 14.01 10.97
N GLN A 15 17.62 13.36 12.10
CA GLN A 15 17.41 11.89 12.13
C GLN A 15 16.01 11.49 11.65
N TYR A 16 15.16 12.47 11.38
CA TYR A 16 13.77 12.30 11.01
C TYR A 16 13.62 11.79 9.57
N GLU A 17 14.43 12.31 8.65
CA GLU A 17 14.46 11.91 7.24
C GLU A 17 14.92 10.46 7.07
N LYS A 18 15.85 10.00 7.93
CA LYS A 18 16.43 8.66 7.84
C LYS A 18 15.48 7.56 8.32
N ASN A 19 14.56 7.89 9.22
CA ASN A 19 13.70 6.91 9.87
C ASN A 19 12.23 7.02 9.49
N LYS A 20 11.83 7.96 8.61
CA LYS A 20 10.44 8.12 8.14
C LYS A 20 9.80 6.73 7.97
N ILE A 21 8.66 6.48 8.65
CA ILE A 21 7.97 5.16 8.85
C ILE A 21 8.02 4.27 7.62
N MET A 22 8.04 4.88 6.44
CA MET A 22 8.39 4.21 5.22
C MET A 22 9.44 5.06 4.54
N ASP A 23 10.69 4.57 4.54
CA ASP A 23 11.63 4.99 3.52
C ASP A 23 11.02 4.51 2.20
N GLN A 24 10.27 5.42 1.56
CA GLN A 24 9.55 5.16 0.33
C GLN A 24 10.53 4.66 -0.75
N VAL A 25 11.79 5.10 -0.69
CA VAL A 25 12.85 4.65 -1.59
C VAL A 25 13.22 3.20 -1.30
N ALA A 26 13.33 2.81 -0.04
CA ALA A 26 13.57 1.41 0.36
C ALA A 26 12.41 0.49 -0.05
N LEU A 27 11.15 0.91 0.11
CA LEU A 27 9.99 0.11 -0.31
C LEU A 27 9.92 -0.05 -1.83
N VAL A 28 10.20 1.01 -2.59
CA VAL A 28 10.26 0.94 -4.06
C VAL A 28 11.36 -0.04 -4.49
N SER A 29 12.56 0.08 -3.89
CA SER A 29 13.68 -0.81 -4.18
C SER A 29 13.37 -2.27 -3.85
N PHE A 30 12.69 -2.52 -2.72
CA PHE A 30 12.23 -3.85 -2.33
C PHE A 30 11.26 -4.46 -3.34
N VAL A 31 10.28 -3.69 -3.83
CA VAL A 31 9.33 -4.16 -4.84
C VAL A 31 10.04 -4.46 -6.17
N ASP A 32 11.00 -3.63 -6.57
CA ASP A 32 11.79 -3.85 -7.78
C ASP A 32 12.62 -5.13 -7.69
N ASP A 33 13.26 -5.37 -6.55
CA ASP A 33 13.97 -6.62 -6.27
C ASP A 33 13.00 -7.82 -6.29
N LEU A 34 11.79 -7.67 -5.75
CA LEU A 34 10.77 -8.71 -5.72
C LEU A 34 10.28 -9.11 -7.12
N ILE A 35 10.04 -8.14 -7.99
CA ILE A 35 9.65 -8.37 -9.38
C ILE A 35 10.79 -9.07 -10.13
N ARG A 36 12.03 -8.60 -9.95
CA ARG A 36 13.22 -9.20 -10.57
C ARG A 36 13.43 -10.64 -10.12
N ASP A 37 13.26 -10.92 -8.83
CA ASP A 37 13.44 -12.25 -8.25
C ASP A 37 12.36 -13.23 -8.71
N ARG A 38 11.12 -12.74 -8.93
CA ARG A 38 10.01 -13.56 -9.42
C ARG A 38 10.23 -14.09 -10.83
N LYS A 39 10.97 -13.35 -11.68
CA LYS A 39 11.25 -13.70 -13.08
C LYS A 39 10.00 -14.13 -13.87
N ASP A 40 8.87 -13.45 -13.63
CA ASP A 40 7.60 -13.80 -14.26
C ASP A 40 7.61 -13.43 -15.75
N PRO A 41 7.42 -14.39 -16.68
CA PRO A 41 7.43 -14.11 -18.11
C PRO A 41 6.26 -13.21 -18.57
N ASN A 42 5.24 -13.03 -17.74
CA ASN A 42 4.10 -12.16 -18.04
C ASN A 42 4.34 -10.70 -17.64
N VAL A 43 5.44 -10.40 -16.94
CA VAL A 43 5.84 -9.03 -16.64
C VAL A 43 6.51 -8.45 -17.87
N THR A 44 5.88 -7.44 -18.46
CA THR A 44 6.36 -6.69 -19.62
C THR A 44 6.58 -5.24 -19.23
N ASP A 45 7.39 -4.50 -19.98
CA ASP A 45 7.61 -3.07 -19.70
C ASP A 45 6.30 -2.25 -19.69
N ALA A 46 5.29 -2.71 -20.44
CA ALA A 46 3.98 -2.08 -20.50
C ALA A 46 3.15 -2.22 -19.21
N ASN A 47 3.28 -3.33 -18.48
CA ASN A 47 2.53 -3.59 -17.24
C ASN A 47 3.38 -3.44 -15.96
N MET A 48 4.70 -3.24 -16.10
CA MET A 48 5.64 -3.15 -14.99
C MET A 48 5.27 -2.04 -14.00
N ALA A 49 4.85 -0.87 -14.50
CA ALA A 49 4.44 0.25 -13.65
C ALA A 49 3.20 -0.08 -12.80
N ASP A 50 2.20 -0.73 -13.39
CA ASP A 50 0.96 -1.12 -12.71
C ASP A 50 1.21 -2.22 -11.67
N ILE A 51 2.06 -3.19 -12.01
CA ILE A 51 2.47 -4.27 -11.10
C ILE A 51 3.24 -3.67 -9.92
N ARG A 52 4.21 -2.78 -10.18
CA ARG A 52 4.96 -2.07 -9.13
C ARG A 52 4.03 -1.30 -8.21
N ALA A 53 3.12 -0.49 -8.75
CA ALA A 53 2.17 0.28 -7.97
C ALA A 53 1.27 -0.63 -7.11
N THR A 54 0.81 -1.74 -7.67
CA THR A 54 -0.02 -2.72 -6.97
C THR A 54 0.73 -3.38 -5.81
N LEU A 55 1.97 -3.83 -6.04
CA LEU A 55 2.79 -4.48 -5.02
C LEU A 55 3.18 -3.49 -3.91
N LEU A 56 3.53 -2.27 -4.30
CA LEU A 56 3.86 -1.20 -3.36
C LEU A 56 2.67 -0.86 -2.46
N LYS A 57 1.45 -0.80 -3.02
CA LYS A 57 0.23 -0.61 -2.23
C LYS A 57 0.03 -1.77 -1.25
N LYS A 58 0.14 -3.01 -1.71
CA LYS A 58 -0.07 -4.21 -0.88
C LYS A 58 0.93 -4.31 0.27
N VAL A 59 2.22 -4.10 0.00
CA VAL A 59 3.23 -4.17 1.07
C VAL A 59 3.03 -3.06 2.09
N ASN A 60 2.66 -1.84 1.65
CA ASN A 60 2.36 -0.73 2.54
C ASN A 60 1.14 -1.05 3.44
N GLU A 61 0.08 -1.58 2.86
CA GLU A 61 -1.12 -2.01 3.59
C GLU A 61 -0.81 -3.10 4.64
N GLU A 62 -0.05 -4.14 4.26
CA GLU A 62 0.39 -5.20 5.17
C GLU A 62 1.24 -4.66 6.34
N ILE A 63 2.16 -3.71 6.06
CA ILE A 63 2.96 -3.06 7.10
C ILE A 63 2.04 -2.27 8.05
N ASN A 64 1.12 -1.48 7.53
CA ASN A 64 0.21 -0.67 8.36
C ASN A 64 -0.69 -1.55 9.24
N ILE A 65 -1.26 -2.63 8.67
CA ILE A 65 -2.06 -3.61 9.41
C ILE A 65 -1.23 -4.24 10.53
N HIS A 66 0.00 -4.68 10.22
CA HIS A 66 0.89 -5.27 11.22
C HIS A 66 1.23 -4.28 12.34
N MET A 67 1.54 -3.03 12.01
CA MET A 67 1.83 -1.99 12.99
C MET A 67 0.64 -1.74 13.92
N ILE A 68 -0.59 -1.66 13.39
CA ILE A 68 -1.81 -1.51 14.20
C ILE A 68 -2.06 -2.74 15.08
N ASN A 69 -1.72 -3.93 14.60
CA ASN A 69 -1.86 -5.18 15.37
C ASN A 69 -0.83 -5.29 16.51
N CYS A 70 0.35 -4.67 16.37
CA CYS A 70 1.34 -4.58 17.43
C CYS A 70 0.90 -3.68 18.59
N LEU A 71 -0.08 -2.79 18.37
CA LEU A 71 -0.61 -1.91 19.41
C LEU A 71 -1.58 -2.66 20.33
N THR A 72 -1.62 -2.28 21.60
CA THR A 72 -2.66 -2.70 22.53
C THR A 72 -3.99 -2.01 22.21
N ASP A 73 -5.11 -2.52 22.75
CA ASP A 73 -6.43 -1.89 22.54
C ASP A 73 -6.47 -0.43 22.99
N LYS A 74 -5.80 -0.11 24.11
CA LYS A 74 -5.70 1.25 24.61
C LYS A 74 -4.94 2.15 23.63
N GLU A 75 -3.85 1.64 23.07
CA GLU A 75 -3.03 2.38 22.10
C GLU A 75 -3.76 2.54 20.77
N ARG A 76 -4.52 1.54 20.31
CA ARG A 76 -5.39 1.69 19.13
C ARG A 76 -6.40 2.83 19.30
N ILE A 77 -7.03 2.94 20.47
CA ILE A 77 -7.94 4.06 20.78
C ILE A 77 -7.20 5.41 20.78
N GLU A 78 -5.98 5.45 21.33
CA GLU A 78 -5.14 6.66 21.29
C GLU A 78 -4.74 7.03 19.85
N LEU A 79 -4.47 6.04 19.00
CA LEU A 79 -4.16 6.23 17.59
C LEU A 79 -5.38 6.75 16.81
N ASP A 80 -6.57 6.20 17.03
CA ASP A 80 -7.80 6.69 16.39
C ASP A 80 -8.05 8.16 16.75
N ALA A 81 -7.90 8.52 18.04
CA ALA A 81 -8.02 9.89 18.50
C ALA A 81 -6.91 10.82 17.96
N LEU A 82 -5.75 10.26 17.62
CA LEU A 82 -4.68 10.99 16.94
C LEU A 82 -5.05 11.24 15.48
N LEU A 83 -5.55 10.22 14.77
CA LEU A 83 -5.98 10.29 13.37
C LEU A 83 -7.13 11.29 13.15
N ASP A 84 -8.05 11.42 14.10
CA ASP A 84 -9.13 12.43 14.07
C ASP A 84 -8.61 13.87 13.97
N LYS A 85 -7.35 14.12 14.33
CA LYS A 85 -6.70 15.44 14.28
C LYS A 85 -5.94 15.70 12.99
N ASN A 86 -5.96 14.76 12.03
CA ASN A 86 -5.14 14.79 10.82
C ASN A 86 -3.64 14.99 11.13
N PRO A 87 -3.02 14.05 11.85
CA PRO A 87 -1.62 14.15 12.25
C PRO A 87 -0.73 14.08 11.00
N GLY A 88 0.40 14.79 11.02
CA GLY A 88 1.38 14.66 9.95
C GLY A 88 2.11 13.31 10.00
N ASP A 89 2.75 12.92 8.90
CA ASP A 89 3.57 11.69 8.80
C ASP A 89 4.57 11.56 9.97
N LYS A 90 5.12 12.69 10.40
CA LYS A 90 6.04 12.80 11.53
C LYS A 90 5.36 12.44 12.85
N GLU A 91 4.22 13.03 13.15
CA GLU A 91 3.54 12.74 14.40
C GLU A 91 3.13 11.27 14.51
N LEU A 92 2.66 10.68 13.41
CA LEU A 92 2.38 9.24 13.31
C LEU A 92 3.65 8.40 13.54
N HIS A 93 4.78 8.82 12.97
CA HIS A 93 6.04 8.10 13.12
C HIS A 93 6.53 8.06 14.55
N GLU A 94 6.54 9.21 15.21
CA GLU A 94 6.90 9.33 16.61
C GLU A 94 5.96 8.48 17.48
N TYR A 95 4.66 8.47 17.16
CA TYR A 95 3.69 7.63 17.84
C TYR A 95 4.08 6.15 17.74
N PHE A 96 4.28 5.62 16.54
CA PHE A 96 4.63 4.21 16.36
C PHE A 96 5.99 3.84 16.94
N ILE A 97 7.02 4.69 16.83
CA ILE A 97 8.32 4.46 17.49
C ILE A 97 8.16 4.39 19.00
N SER A 98 7.33 5.26 19.59
CA SER A 98 7.17 5.32 21.04
C SER A 98 6.42 4.12 21.62
N LYS A 99 5.52 3.51 20.83
CA LYS A 99 4.65 2.40 21.28
C LYS A 99 5.18 1.02 20.86
N ILE A 100 5.81 0.91 19.70
CA ILE A 100 6.24 -0.38 19.15
C ILE A 100 7.75 -0.55 19.38
N PRO A 101 8.18 -1.44 20.27
CA PRO A 101 9.60 -1.73 20.46
C PRO A 101 10.16 -2.38 19.19
N ASN A 102 11.36 -1.94 18.78
CA ASN A 102 12.03 -2.46 17.59
C ASN A 102 11.20 -2.36 16.30
N LEU A 103 10.46 -1.26 16.11
CA LEU A 103 9.61 -1.01 14.93
C LEU A 103 10.26 -1.42 13.60
N SER A 104 11.54 -1.08 13.37
CA SER A 104 12.25 -1.44 12.14
C SER A 104 12.37 -2.96 11.91
N VAL A 105 12.52 -3.75 12.98
CA VAL A 105 12.59 -5.22 12.91
C VAL A 105 11.21 -5.79 12.57
N GLU A 106 10.15 -5.23 13.15
CA GLU A 106 8.78 -5.63 12.85
C GLU A 106 8.44 -5.38 11.37
N ILE A 107 8.75 -4.19 10.85
CA ILE A 107 8.56 -3.86 9.42
C ILE A 107 9.35 -4.82 8.53
N ALA A 108 10.63 -5.07 8.84
CA ALA A 108 11.46 -6.00 8.08
C ALA A 108 10.88 -7.42 8.09
N SER A 109 10.28 -7.86 9.20
CA SER A 109 9.63 -9.16 9.30
C SER A 109 8.43 -9.30 8.36
N VAL A 110 7.62 -8.24 8.22
CA VAL A 110 6.49 -8.19 7.29
C VAL A 110 6.98 -8.25 5.85
N MET A 111 7.99 -7.46 5.50
CA MET A 111 8.59 -7.48 4.16
C MET A 111 9.14 -8.86 3.80
N LEU A 112 9.78 -9.55 4.75
CA LEU A 112 10.30 -10.90 4.54
C LEU A 112 9.17 -11.92 4.32
N ARG A 113 8.10 -11.86 5.12
CA ARG A 113 6.90 -12.71 4.95
C ARG A 113 6.22 -12.44 3.61
N PHE A 114 6.07 -11.18 3.24
CA PHE A 114 5.49 -10.79 1.96
C PHE A 114 6.30 -11.34 0.79
N ARG A 115 7.64 -11.21 0.85
CA ARG A 115 8.55 -11.81 -0.15
C ARG A 115 8.36 -13.31 -0.26
N ALA A 116 8.32 -14.02 0.88
CA ALA A 116 8.10 -15.46 0.88
C ALA A 116 6.75 -15.82 0.24
N ALA A 117 5.66 -15.17 0.66
CA ALA A 117 4.31 -15.42 0.13
C ALA A 117 4.20 -15.13 -1.38
N TYR A 118 4.90 -14.11 -1.87
CA TYR A 118 4.87 -13.72 -3.28
C TYR A 118 5.71 -14.65 -4.18
N LEU A 119 6.84 -15.16 -3.69
CA LEU A 119 7.77 -15.97 -4.48
C LEU A 119 7.49 -17.49 -4.38
N LEU A 120 6.91 -17.99 -3.29
CA LEU A 120 6.68 -19.43 -3.06
C LEU A 120 5.74 -20.12 -4.07
N PRO A 121 4.63 -19.51 -4.55
CA PRO A 121 3.71 -20.20 -5.45
C PRO A 121 4.36 -20.70 -6.76
N LEU A 122 5.41 -20.04 -7.25
CA LEU A 122 6.10 -20.42 -8.48
C LEU A 122 7.09 -21.58 -8.31
N ALA A 123 7.58 -21.82 -7.09
CA ALA A 123 8.50 -22.93 -6.83
C ALA A 123 7.82 -24.31 -6.96
N GLN A 124 6.49 -24.36 -6.86
CA GLN A 124 5.72 -25.60 -6.99
C GLN A 124 5.30 -25.92 -8.42
N GLU A 125 5.15 -24.93 -9.30
CA GLU A 125 4.74 -25.17 -10.70
C GLU A 125 5.90 -25.65 -11.59
N GLN A 126 7.16 -25.40 -11.23
CA GLN A 126 8.33 -25.90 -11.98
C GLN A 126 8.72 -27.35 -11.62
N ASN A 127 7.98 -28.02 -10.73
CA ASN A 127 8.21 -29.41 -10.33
C ASN A 127 7.05 -30.33 -10.75
N GLN A 128 6.47 -30.13 -11.94
CA GLN A 128 5.74 -31.23 -12.58
C GLN A 128 6.74 -32.08 -13.35
N PRO A 129 7.04 -33.32 -12.92
CA PRO A 129 7.81 -34.25 -13.73
C PRO A 129 6.99 -34.56 -14.98
N GLU A 130 7.46 -34.08 -16.12
CA GLU A 130 7.05 -34.53 -17.43
C GLU A 130 7.50 -35.98 -17.62
N ASN A 131 6.78 -36.93 -17.01
CA ASN A 131 6.97 -38.35 -17.30
C ASN A 131 5.78 -39.19 -16.80
N GLU A 132 4.85 -39.51 -17.69
CA GLU A 132 4.55 -40.90 -18.08
C GLU A 132 3.40 -40.92 -19.09
N LEU A 133 3.76 -40.83 -20.37
CA LEU A 133 3.04 -41.49 -21.45
C LEU A 133 3.44 -42.98 -21.44
N SER A 134 2.73 -43.85 -20.71
CA SER A 134 2.66 -45.29 -21.04
C SER A 134 1.84 -46.12 -20.04
N ALA A 135 0.52 -46.22 -20.25
CA ALA A 135 -0.24 -47.41 -19.85
C ALA A 135 -1.51 -47.58 -20.71
N ILE A 136 -1.30 -48.22 -21.85
CA ILE A 136 -2.23 -49.16 -22.50
C ILE A 136 -3.12 -49.90 -21.48
N SER A 137 -4.45 -49.82 -21.62
CA SER A 137 -5.33 -50.97 -21.39
C SER A 137 -6.64 -50.82 -22.13
N SER A 138 -6.84 -51.75 -23.06
CA SER A 138 -8.06 -52.02 -23.81
C SER A 138 -9.22 -52.38 -22.88
N GLY A 139 -10.43 -51.94 -23.24
CA GLY A 139 -11.66 -52.33 -22.57
C GLY A 139 -12.88 -51.67 -23.22
N SER A 140 -13.49 -52.38 -24.16
CA SER A 140 -14.70 -52.02 -24.88
C SER A 140 -15.98 -52.06 -24.02
N SER A 141 -17.06 -51.57 -24.63
CA SER A 141 -18.50 -51.70 -24.29
C SER A 141 -19.08 -50.41 -23.67
N ASP A 142 -19.67 -49.50 -24.44
CA ASP A 142 -20.95 -49.56 -25.19
C ASP A 142 -22.18 -49.35 -24.28
N SER A 143 -23.05 -48.43 -24.74
CA SER A 143 -24.41 -48.09 -24.28
C SER A 143 -24.54 -47.13 -23.07
N VAL A 144 -25.45 -46.14 -23.00
CA VAL A 144 -26.52 -45.61 -23.87
C VAL A 144 -27.02 -44.28 -23.22
N GLN A 145 -27.38 -43.30 -24.07
CA GLN A 145 -28.39 -42.21 -23.96
C GLN A 145 -28.83 -41.64 -22.59
N GLN A 146 -28.73 -40.30 -22.43
CA GLN A 146 -29.87 -39.34 -22.40
C GLN A 146 -29.44 -37.94 -21.90
N ALA A 147 -29.57 -36.93 -22.78
CA ALA A 147 -30.07 -35.59 -22.43
C ALA A 147 -31.61 -35.62 -22.65
N PRO A 148 -32.45 -34.60 -22.32
CA PRO A 148 -32.18 -33.20 -21.92
C PRO A 148 -32.98 -32.78 -20.65
N SER A 149 -32.79 -31.60 -20.04
CA SER A 149 -33.53 -30.38 -20.39
C SER A 149 -33.22 -29.24 -19.43
N THR A 150 -33.34 -28.05 -20.01
CA THR A 150 -33.44 -26.68 -19.50
C THR A 150 -34.23 -26.50 -18.20
N GLU A 151 -33.73 -25.64 -17.30
CA GLU A 151 -34.60 -24.79 -16.47
C GLU A 151 -34.15 -23.32 -16.58
N THR A 152 -35.12 -22.52 -17.01
CA THR A 152 -35.09 -21.06 -17.16
C THR A 152 -35.75 -20.44 -15.92
N LEU A 153 -35.44 -19.16 -15.66
CA LEU A 153 -36.14 -18.17 -14.80
C LEU A 153 -35.47 -17.90 -13.45
N ASN A 154 -34.86 -16.73 -13.29
CA ASN A 154 -35.64 -15.57 -12.83
C ASN A 154 -34.85 -14.25 -12.97
N ALA A 155 -35.14 -13.53 -14.06
CA ALA A 155 -34.87 -12.10 -14.13
C ALA A 155 -36.03 -11.37 -13.43
N LYS A 156 -35.81 -10.91 -12.20
CA LYS A 156 -36.73 -9.99 -11.53
C LYS A 156 -36.25 -8.56 -11.73
N GLN A 157 -36.77 -8.02 -12.82
CA GLN A 157 -37.03 -6.63 -13.09
C GLN A 157 -37.68 -5.94 -11.88
N ASN A 158 -37.07 -4.86 -11.39
CA ASN A 158 -37.74 -3.92 -10.50
C ASN A 158 -37.40 -2.49 -10.95
N GLN A 159 -38.26 -1.96 -11.82
CA GLN A 159 -38.36 -0.54 -12.17
C GLN A 159 -39.38 0.13 -11.26
N ILE A 160 -38.94 1.07 -10.41
CA ILE A 160 -39.69 2.17 -9.78
C ILE A 160 -38.66 2.94 -8.93
N ASN A 161 -38.37 4.25 -9.06
CA ASN A 161 -39.15 5.43 -9.44
C ASN A 161 -38.22 6.52 -10.02
N PRO A 162 -38.67 7.39 -10.93
CA PRO A 162 -38.16 8.74 -11.08
C PRO A 162 -39.05 9.67 -10.25
N LEU A 163 -38.54 10.20 -9.15
CA LEU A 163 -39.23 11.25 -8.42
C LEU A 163 -38.23 12.31 -8.01
N ASP A 164 -38.53 13.52 -8.47
CA ASP A 164 -38.14 14.82 -7.93
C ASP A 164 -37.09 14.80 -6.83
N ASP A 165 -35.91 15.34 -7.13
CA ASP A 165 -35.39 16.31 -6.19
C ASP A 165 -34.75 17.51 -6.87
N MET A 166 -35.01 18.61 -6.20
CA MET A 166 -34.95 19.96 -6.65
C MET A 166 -33.52 20.48 -6.63
N ARG A 167 -33.19 21.27 -7.65
CA ARG A 167 -32.32 22.46 -7.61
C ARG A 167 -30.88 22.28 -7.07
N PRO A 168 -29.91 22.86 -7.79
CA PRO A 168 -29.50 24.19 -7.33
C PRO A 168 -29.22 25.18 -8.47
N ALA A 169 -29.69 26.40 -8.27
CA ALA A 169 -29.02 27.62 -8.78
C ALA A 169 -28.65 28.42 -7.52
N PRO A 170 -27.53 29.18 -7.45
CA PRO A 170 -27.00 30.02 -8.53
C PRO A 170 -25.46 30.01 -8.71
N VAL A 171 -25.01 30.38 -9.91
CA VAL A 171 -23.61 30.68 -10.22
C VAL A 171 -23.38 32.19 -10.14
N ARG A 172 -22.55 32.64 -9.18
CA ARG A 172 -21.73 33.88 -9.16
C ARG A 172 -21.03 34.00 -7.81
N PRO A 173 -19.90 34.73 -7.64
CA PRO A 173 -19.05 35.45 -8.62
C PRO A 173 -17.55 35.06 -8.54
N GLN A 174 -16.82 35.12 -9.67
CA GLN A 174 -15.36 35.21 -9.63
C GLN A 174 -14.96 36.68 -9.52
N GLU A 175 -14.56 37.09 -8.31
CA GLU A 175 -13.93 38.38 -8.04
C GLU A 175 -12.58 38.12 -7.36
N GLN A 176 -11.51 38.57 -8.03
CA GLN A 176 -10.20 39.00 -7.51
C GLN A 176 -9.43 38.02 -6.59
N SER A 177 -8.16 37.73 -6.88
CA SER A 177 -7.08 38.56 -6.33
C SER A 177 -5.71 38.30 -6.95
N LYS A 178 -4.96 39.39 -7.05
CA LYS A 178 -3.55 39.57 -7.44
C LYS A 178 -2.57 38.48 -6.96
N PRO A 179 -1.48 38.23 -7.70
CA PRO A 179 -0.28 37.62 -7.13
C PRO A 179 0.47 38.63 -6.24
N PRO A 180 1.01 38.24 -5.08
CA PRO A 180 1.90 39.08 -4.29
C PRO A 180 3.28 39.18 -4.96
N GLU A 181 3.57 40.37 -5.43
CA GLU A 181 4.91 40.86 -5.77
C GLU A 181 5.71 41.05 -4.48
N ASN A 182 6.61 40.12 -4.18
CA ASN A 182 7.66 40.33 -3.17
C ASN A 182 8.86 39.41 -3.43
N LEU A 183 9.68 39.78 -4.43
CA LEU A 183 11.02 39.25 -4.57
C LEU A 183 12.00 40.20 -3.85
N PRO A 184 12.79 39.73 -2.87
CA PRO A 184 13.86 40.55 -2.31
C PRO A 184 14.98 40.77 -3.35
N PRO A 185 15.66 41.93 -3.33
CA PRO A 185 16.78 42.20 -4.23
C PRO A 185 17.97 41.28 -3.96
N ALA A 186 18.57 40.77 -5.04
CA ALA A 186 19.76 39.94 -4.98
C ALA A 186 20.96 40.70 -4.35
N PRO A 187 21.80 40.04 -3.54
CA PRO A 187 23.01 40.66 -3.00
C PRO A 187 24.04 40.90 -4.11
N VAL A 188 24.51 42.15 -4.20
CA VAL A 188 25.64 42.55 -5.04
C VAL A 188 26.90 41.88 -4.50
N ILE A 189 27.36 40.80 -5.14
CA ILE A 189 28.65 40.20 -4.86
C ILE A 189 29.73 41.11 -5.45
N GLY A 190 30.36 41.89 -4.58
CA GLY A 190 31.55 42.66 -4.88
C GLY A 190 32.71 41.74 -5.25
N ARG A 191 33.09 41.79 -6.52
CA ARG A 191 34.27 41.14 -7.08
C ARG A 191 35.52 41.89 -6.59
N ARG A 192 36.10 41.46 -5.45
CA ARG A 192 37.48 41.85 -5.09
C ARG A 192 38.43 41.05 -5.98
N MET A 193 39.11 41.75 -6.87
CA MET A 193 40.28 41.25 -7.57
C MET A 193 41.45 41.13 -6.59
N ASN A 194 42.11 39.99 -6.61
CA ASN A 194 43.56 39.84 -6.51
C ASN A 194 43.94 38.60 -7.33
#